data_AF-A0A9P3FJU3-F1
#
_entry.id   AF-A0A9P3FJU3-F1
#
_cell.length_a   1.000
_cell.length_b   1.000
_cell.length_c   1.000
_cell.angle_alpha   90.00
_cell.angle_beta   90.00
_cell.angle_gamma   90.00
#
_symmetry.space_group_name_H-M   'P 1'
#
loop_
_entity.id
_entity.type
_entity.pdbx_description
1 polymer ?
#
loop_
_entity_poly.entity_id
_entity_poly.type
_entity_poly.pdbx_seq_one_letter_code
_entity_poly.pdbx_strand_id
1 'polypeptide(L)'
;MDGQDEQWADNAARAVQNKQNRQIPEIDFTLHTMEDGTQVSTQERVCKDVQAPAFNVPTEEQILSPTDPSKPNLQFLKQHLYREGRLTEEQALWIINGGAQVLRAEPNLLEMDAPITVCGDIHGQYFDLMKLFEVGGDPAETRYLFLGDYVDRGYFSIECVLYLWALKMWYPNTLWLLRGNHECRHLTDYFTFKLECKHKYSEKVYEACMESFCALPLAAVMNKQFLCIHGGLSPELHTLDDLKSLDRFREPPTHGLMCDILWADPLEEFGQEKTQEYFVHNHVRGCSYFFSYPAACAFLEKNNLLSIIRAHEAQDAGYRMYRKTRTTGFPSVMTIFSAPNYLDVYNNKAAVLKYENNVMNIRQFNCTPHPYWLPNFMDVFTWSLPFVGEKITDMLIAILNTCSKEELEDETPLSSGPSSPPLIGNGSAASMDPDSVEYKRRAIKNKILAIGRLSRVFQVLREESERVTELKTASGGRLPAGTLMLGSEGIKAAITNFEDARKIDLQNERLPPSHDEVRRSTEHARDEALKRASRDAENDQQLQGVARRISMSVDDLSYLPANRRDKSLPSRPRAKTGI
;
A
#
# COMPACT_ATOMS: atom_id res chain seq x y z
N MET A 1 -46.27 -2.00 -44.27
CA MET A 1 -45.57 -1.83 -42.97
C MET A 1 -45.87 -3.00 -42.04
N ASP A 2 -46.75 -3.94 -42.41
CA ASP A 2 -47.22 -5.02 -41.53
C ASP A 2 -46.36 -6.29 -41.51
N GLY A 3 -45.32 -6.40 -42.34
CA GLY A 3 -44.53 -7.64 -42.47
C GLY A 3 -43.29 -7.75 -41.57
N GLN A 4 -42.85 -6.67 -40.92
CA GLN A 4 -41.71 -6.69 -39.98
C GLN A 4 -42.14 -7.07 -38.55
N ASP A 5 -43.34 -6.65 -38.15
CA ASP A 5 -43.89 -6.94 -36.82
C ASP A 5 -44.28 -8.42 -36.67
N GLU A 6 -44.83 -9.06 -37.71
CA GLU A 6 -45.07 -10.51 -37.73
C GLU A 6 -43.77 -11.31 -37.62
N GLN A 7 -42.68 -10.84 -38.24
CA GLN A 7 -41.40 -11.53 -38.22
C GLN A 7 -40.71 -11.41 -36.85
N TRP A 8 -40.92 -10.32 -36.12
CA TRP A 8 -40.47 -10.19 -34.73
C TRP A 8 -41.30 -11.03 -33.76
N ALA A 9 -42.62 -11.07 -33.93
CA ALA A 9 -43.50 -11.91 -33.13
C ALA A 9 -43.18 -13.41 -33.30
N ASP A 10 -42.91 -13.85 -34.54
CA ASP A 10 -42.59 -15.25 -34.84
C ASP A 10 -41.18 -15.64 -34.37
N ASN A 11 -40.22 -14.72 -34.43
CA ASN A 11 -38.89 -14.90 -33.84
C ASN A 11 -38.93 -14.94 -32.29
N ALA A 12 -39.77 -14.12 -31.67
CA ALA A 12 -39.99 -14.13 -30.22
C ALA A 12 -40.69 -15.43 -29.79
N ALA A 13 -41.72 -15.87 -30.51
CA ALA A 13 -42.41 -17.14 -30.27
C ALA A 13 -41.48 -18.35 -30.42
N ARG A 14 -40.61 -18.36 -31.45
CA ARG A 14 -39.55 -19.37 -31.59
C ARG A 14 -38.52 -19.31 -30.47
N ALA A 15 -38.15 -18.13 -29.98
CA ALA A 15 -37.23 -17.99 -28.84
C ALA A 15 -37.85 -18.50 -27.53
N VAL A 16 -39.16 -18.33 -27.33
CA VAL A 16 -39.92 -18.83 -26.18
C VAL A 16 -40.13 -20.35 -26.26
N GLN A 17 -40.48 -20.90 -27.42
CA GLN A 17 -40.55 -22.36 -27.64
C GLN A 17 -39.18 -23.02 -27.51
N ASN A 18 -38.11 -22.39 -27.98
CA ASN A 18 -36.73 -22.87 -27.75
C ASN A 18 -36.29 -22.73 -26.29
N LYS A 19 -36.88 -21.81 -25.51
CA LYS A 19 -36.67 -21.69 -24.05
C LYS A 19 -37.29 -22.87 -23.29
N GLN A 20 -38.47 -23.35 -23.71
CA GLN A 20 -39.11 -24.53 -23.10
C GLN A 20 -38.33 -25.84 -23.33
N ASN A 21 -37.51 -25.90 -24.39
CA ASN A 21 -36.66 -27.05 -24.72
C ASN A 21 -35.19 -26.91 -24.28
N ARG A 22 -34.78 -25.77 -23.70
CA ARG A 22 -33.45 -25.63 -23.12
C ARG A 22 -33.50 -26.15 -21.69
N GLN A 23 -32.94 -27.34 -21.46
CA GLN A 23 -32.59 -27.77 -20.11
C GLN A 23 -31.76 -26.65 -19.48
N ILE A 24 -32.21 -26.17 -18.32
CA ILE A 24 -31.39 -25.29 -17.48
C ILE A 24 -30.10 -26.07 -17.23
N PRO A 25 -28.93 -25.55 -17.62
CA PRO A 25 -27.69 -26.27 -17.39
C PRO A 25 -27.56 -26.50 -15.89
N GLU A 26 -27.43 -27.76 -15.49
CA GLU A 26 -27.13 -28.12 -14.11
C GLU A 26 -25.68 -27.72 -13.85
N ILE A 27 -25.50 -26.57 -13.19
CA ILE A 27 -24.18 -26.04 -12.86
C ILE A 27 -23.75 -26.66 -11.55
N ASP A 28 -22.70 -27.48 -11.60
CA ASP A 28 -22.02 -27.95 -10.40
C ASP A 28 -21.10 -26.85 -9.86
N PHE A 29 -21.57 -26.12 -8.84
CA PHE A 29 -20.78 -25.06 -8.18
C PHE A 29 -19.57 -25.58 -7.40
N THR A 30 -19.42 -26.90 -7.23
CA THR A 30 -18.23 -27.49 -6.61
C THR A 30 -17.05 -27.58 -7.57
N LEU A 31 -17.28 -27.35 -8.88
CA LEU A 31 -16.28 -27.37 -9.93
C LEU A 31 -16.25 -26.02 -10.66
N HIS A 32 -15.05 -25.47 -10.82
CA HIS A 32 -14.81 -24.29 -11.65
C HIS A 32 -13.92 -24.67 -12.84
N THR A 33 -14.31 -24.25 -14.04
CA THR A 33 -13.49 -24.43 -15.24
C THR A 33 -12.67 -23.16 -15.46
N MET A 34 -11.35 -23.28 -15.37
CA MET A 34 -10.38 -22.21 -15.60
C MET A 34 -10.33 -21.80 -17.09
N GLU A 35 -9.69 -20.67 -17.39
CA GLU A 35 -9.55 -20.15 -18.77
C GLU A 35 -8.79 -21.10 -19.71
N ASP A 36 -7.90 -21.94 -19.17
CA ASP A 36 -7.16 -22.96 -19.91
C ASP A 36 -7.97 -24.26 -20.12
N GLY A 37 -9.22 -24.31 -19.65
CA GLY A 37 -10.11 -25.44 -19.74
C GLY A 37 -9.94 -26.50 -18.65
N THR A 38 -9.01 -26.31 -17.70
CA THR A 38 -8.85 -27.22 -16.56
C THR A 38 -9.98 -27.06 -15.55
N GLN A 39 -10.40 -28.16 -14.91
CA GLN A 39 -11.41 -28.12 -13.85
C GLN A 39 -10.74 -28.23 -12.48
N VAL A 40 -11.14 -27.32 -11.58
CA VAL A 40 -10.66 -27.27 -10.20
C VAL A 40 -11.84 -27.32 -9.23
N SER A 41 -11.63 -27.97 -8.08
CA SER A 41 -12.62 -27.94 -7.01
C SER A 41 -12.65 -26.56 -6.35
N THR A 42 -13.84 -26.02 -6.10
CA THR A 42 -14.04 -24.78 -5.33
C THR A 42 -14.00 -25.00 -3.81
N GLN A 43 -13.95 -26.26 -3.37
CA GLN A 43 -13.91 -26.63 -1.95
C GLN A 43 -12.49 -26.92 -1.45
N GLU A 44 -11.55 -27.13 -2.36
CA GLU A 44 -10.15 -27.38 -2.05
C GLU A 44 -9.25 -26.21 -2.43
N ARG A 45 -8.06 -26.18 -1.85
CA ARG A 45 -7.03 -25.22 -2.22
C ARG A 45 -6.58 -25.49 -3.67
N VAL A 46 -6.84 -24.53 -4.55
CA VAL A 46 -6.53 -24.61 -5.97
C VAL A 46 -5.02 -24.59 -6.24
N CYS A 47 -4.30 -23.60 -5.72
CA CYS A 47 -2.85 -23.46 -5.91
C CYS A 47 -2.06 -24.31 -4.91
N LYS A 48 -2.00 -25.63 -5.14
CA LYS A 48 -1.36 -26.59 -4.21
C LYS A 48 0.15 -26.39 -4.08
N ASP A 49 0.82 -25.91 -5.13
CA ASP A 49 2.28 -25.71 -5.16
C ASP A 49 2.76 -24.46 -4.39
N VAL A 50 1.87 -23.51 -4.12
CA VAL A 50 2.21 -22.34 -3.29
C VAL A 50 2.32 -22.80 -1.85
N GLN A 51 3.45 -22.60 -1.18
CA GLN A 51 3.59 -22.99 0.22
C GLN A 51 2.58 -22.23 1.11
N ALA A 52 1.92 -22.94 2.02
CA ALA A 52 1.01 -22.29 2.97
C ALA A 52 1.80 -21.69 4.15
N PRO A 53 1.31 -20.57 4.74
CA PRO A 53 1.88 -19.99 5.95
C PRO A 53 1.96 -20.98 7.12
N ALA A 54 2.84 -20.71 8.08
CA ALA A 54 2.84 -21.39 9.36
C ALA A 54 1.67 -20.87 10.22
N PHE A 55 0.53 -21.58 10.18
CA PHE A 55 -0.70 -21.18 10.87
C PHE A 55 -0.66 -21.30 12.39
N ASN A 56 0.21 -22.13 12.94
CA ASN A 56 0.31 -22.35 14.37
C ASN A 56 1.36 -21.43 14.98
N VAL A 57 1.03 -20.77 16.08
CA VAL A 57 2.01 -20.03 16.88
C VAL A 57 2.98 -21.00 17.57
N PRO A 58 4.26 -20.62 17.76
CA PRO A 58 5.25 -21.48 18.41
C PRO A 58 4.93 -21.74 19.87
N THR A 59 5.28 -22.95 20.34
CA THR A 59 5.32 -23.23 21.78
C THR A 59 6.53 -22.54 22.42
N GLU A 60 6.52 -22.41 23.76
CA GLU A 60 7.69 -21.89 24.49
C GLU A 60 8.95 -22.74 24.24
N GLU A 61 8.81 -24.07 24.19
CA GLU A 61 9.95 -24.96 23.91
C GLU A 61 10.56 -24.74 22.52
N GLN A 62 9.76 -24.33 21.54
CA GLN A 62 10.24 -24.04 20.19
C GLN A 62 10.94 -22.68 20.09
N ILE A 63 10.44 -21.68 20.82
CA ILE A 63 10.97 -20.32 20.76
C ILE A 63 12.26 -20.16 21.57
N LEU A 64 12.44 -20.94 22.64
CA LEU A 64 13.64 -20.90 23.47
C LEU A 64 14.74 -21.74 22.84
N SER A 65 15.98 -21.24 22.89
CA SER A 65 17.11 -21.99 22.34
C SER A 65 17.42 -23.22 23.19
N PRO A 66 17.68 -24.39 22.56
CA PRO A 66 18.09 -25.59 23.29
C PRO A 66 19.50 -25.46 23.90
N THR A 67 20.33 -24.54 23.39
CA THR A 67 21.70 -24.33 23.88
C THR A 67 21.80 -23.24 24.94
N ASP A 68 20.92 -22.23 24.90
CA ASP A 68 20.83 -21.15 25.88
C ASP A 68 19.36 -20.73 26.05
N PRO A 69 18.63 -21.33 27.02
CA PRO A 69 17.21 -21.05 27.23
C PRO A 69 16.90 -19.58 27.58
N SER A 70 17.89 -18.75 27.89
CA SER A 70 17.69 -17.30 28.08
C SER A 70 17.56 -16.52 26.76
N LYS A 71 17.75 -17.18 25.62
CA LYS A 71 17.80 -16.57 24.29
C LYS A 71 16.89 -17.26 23.28
N PRO A 72 16.44 -16.56 22.22
CA PRO A 72 15.55 -17.13 21.22
C PRO A 72 16.26 -18.19 20.37
N ASN A 73 15.54 -19.22 19.92
CA ASN A 73 16.02 -20.18 18.94
C ASN A 73 16.08 -19.53 17.56
N LEU A 74 17.25 -19.02 17.15
CA LEU A 74 17.41 -18.28 15.90
C LEU A 74 17.05 -19.08 14.66
N GLN A 75 17.38 -20.38 14.63
CA GLN A 75 17.10 -21.23 13.47
C GLN A 75 15.60 -21.46 13.31
N PHE A 76 14.92 -21.77 14.40
CA PHE A 76 13.46 -21.91 14.39
C PHE A 76 12.79 -20.58 14.04
N LEU A 77 13.18 -19.48 14.68
CA LEU A 77 12.62 -18.15 14.44
C LEU A 77 12.77 -17.75 12.96
N LYS A 78 13.96 -17.92 12.37
CA LYS A 78 14.20 -17.66 10.95
C LYS A 78 13.23 -18.44 10.06
N GLN A 79 13.11 -19.75 10.26
CA GLN A 79 12.27 -20.60 9.43
C GLN A 79 10.78 -20.31 9.61
N HIS A 80 10.37 -20.00 10.84
CA HIS A 80 8.98 -19.68 11.17
C HIS A 80 8.54 -18.38 10.51
N LEU A 81 9.34 -17.31 10.66
CA LEU A 81 9.06 -16.02 10.04
C LEU A 81 9.15 -16.08 8.50
N TYR A 82 10.09 -16.86 7.93
CA TYR A 82 10.19 -17.08 6.48
C TYR A 82 8.93 -17.75 5.90
N ARG A 83 8.23 -18.55 6.72
CA ARG A 83 6.94 -19.16 6.39
C ARG A 83 5.75 -18.30 6.83
N GLU A 84 5.94 -16.99 7.00
CA GLU A 84 4.90 -16.04 7.42
C GLU A 84 4.24 -16.39 8.76
N GLY A 85 4.93 -17.18 9.58
CA GLY A 85 4.49 -17.57 10.90
C GLY A 85 4.56 -16.40 11.88
N ARG A 86 3.58 -16.32 12.77
CA ARG A 86 3.52 -15.30 13.82
C ARG A 86 3.91 -15.88 15.17
N LEU A 87 4.52 -15.07 16.01
CA LEU A 87 4.75 -15.41 17.42
C LEU A 87 3.50 -15.11 18.25
N THR A 88 3.47 -15.56 19.51
CA THR A 88 2.52 -14.97 20.47
C THR A 88 2.91 -13.52 20.79
N GLU A 89 1.95 -12.71 21.24
CA GLU A 89 2.24 -11.33 21.66
C GLU A 89 3.35 -11.28 22.73
N GLU A 90 3.29 -12.18 23.71
CA GLU A 90 4.28 -12.26 24.80
C GLU A 90 5.67 -12.62 24.30
N GLN A 91 5.79 -13.56 23.36
CA GLN A 91 7.06 -13.94 22.72
C GLN A 91 7.66 -12.78 21.93
N ALA A 92 6.84 -12.07 21.16
CA ALA A 92 7.28 -10.89 20.41
C ALA A 92 7.77 -9.77 21.35
N LEU A 93 6.99 -9.45 22.39
CA LEU A 93 7.36 -8.48 23.40
C LEU A 93 8.64 -8.87 24.15
N TRP A 94 8.83 -10.15 24.45
CA TRP A 94 10.05 -10.64 25.09
C TRP A 94 11.30 -10.39 24.24
N ILE A 95 11.24 -10.68 22.94
CA ILE A 95 12.37 -10.41 22.02
C ILE A 95 12.63 -8.91 21.89
N ILE A 96 11.58 -8.10 21.70
CA ILE A 96 11.70 -6.65 21.52
C ILE A 96 12.31 -6.02 22.78
N ASN A 97 11.78 -6.34 23.97
CA ASN A 97 12.28 -5.81 25.23
C ASN A 97 13.69 -6.32 25.57
N GLY A 98 13.99 -7.58 25.24
CA GLY A 98 15.32 -8.17 25.41
C GLY A 98 16.37 -7.46 24.56
N GLY A 99 16.09 -7.23 23.28
CA GLY A 99 16.96 -6.44 22.41
C GLY A 99 17.07 -4.98 22.86
N ALA A 100 15.95 -4.35 23.26
CA ALA A 100 15.92 -2.98 23.79
C ALA A 100 16.81 -2.82 25.03
N GLN A 101 16.85 -3.83 25.90
CA GLN A 101 17.72 -3.82 27.09
C GLN A 101 19.19 -3.76 26.70
N VAL A 102 19.62 -4.51 25.68
CA VAL A 102 20.99 -4.47 25.15
C VAL A 102 21.28 -3.08 24.56
N LEU A 103 20.41 -2.59 23.68
CA LEU A 103 20.58 -1.30 22.99
C LEU A 103 20.65 -0.13 23.98
N ARG A 104 19.85 -0.16 25.06
CA ARG A 104 19.85 0.89 26.09
C ARG A 104 21.17 0.99 26.85
N ALA A 105 21.89 -0.12 26.96
CA ALA A 105 23.20 -0.15 27.62
C ALA A 105 24.34 0.38 26.71
N GLU A 106 24.11 0.50 25.40
CA GLU A 106 25.11 0.98 24.45
C GLU A 106 25.23 2.53 24.47
N PRO A 107 26.40 3.08 24.12
CA PRO A 107 26.57 4.53 23.98
C PRO A 107 25.88 5.06 22.71
N ASN A 108 25.72 6.39 22.61
CA ASN A 108 25.21 7.02 21.39
C ASN A 108 26.12 6.79 20.18
N LEU A 109 27.44 6.86 20.42
CA LEU A 109 28.50 6.66 19.45
C LEU A 109 29.17 5.33 19.77
N LEU A 110 28.87 4.31 18.97
CA LEU A 110 29.50 3.00 19.08
C LEU A 110 30.95 3.09 18.59
N GLU A 111 31.81 2.22 19.10
CA GLU A 111 33.17 2.05 18.60
C GLU A 111 33.41 0.56 18.35
N MET A 112 33.81 0.19 17.13
CA MET A 112 34.07 -1.21 16.79
C MET A 112 35.20 -1.37 15.77
N ASP A 113 35.94 -2.46 15.89
CA ASP A 113 37.03 -2.82 14.98
C ASP A 113 36.54 -3.63 13.78
N ALA A 114 37.35 -3.61 12.71
CA ALA A 114 37.28 -4.52 11.57
C ALA A 114 37.76 -5.95 11.95
N PRO A 115 37.43 -7.01 11.20
CA PRO A 115 36.59 -7.02 10.00
C PRO A 115 35.11 -6.78 10.32
N ILE A 116 34.36 -6.20 9.37
CA ILE A 116 32.92 -5.92 9.57
C ILE A 116 32.16 -5.83 8.25
N THR A 117 30.90 -6.26 8.27
CA THR A 117 29.93 -6.05 7.19
C THR A 117 28.98 -4.90 7.57
N VAL A 118 28.98 -3.83 6.78
CA VAL A 118 28.12 -2.65 6.96
C VAL A 118 26.94 -2.73 5.97
N CYS A 119 25.73 -2.52 6.49
CA CYS A 119 24.46 -2.66 5.77
C CYS A 119 23.67 -1.35 5.86
N GLY A 120 23.04 -0.94 4.76
CA GLY A 120 22.13 0.19 4.72
C GLY A 120 20.69 -0.20 5.01
N ASP A 121 19.77 0.54 4.42
CA ASP A 121 18.31 0.42 4.62
C ASP A 121 17.80 -0.98 4.26
N ILE A 122 16.82 -1.46 5.03
CA ILE A 122 16.18 -2.78 4.88
C ILE A 122 14.69 -2.65 4.51
N HIS A 123 13.99 -1.66 5.06
CA HIS A 123 12.60 -1.33 4.75
C HIS A 123 11.63 -2.52 4.72
N GLY A 124 11.67 -3.36 5.75
CA GLY A 124 10.75 -4.49 5.89
C GLY A 124 10.85 -5.54 4.79
N GLN A 125 11.96 -5.60 4.03
CA GLN A 125 12.21 -6.64 3.03
C GLN A 125 12.86 -7.88 3.68
N TYR A 126 12.12 -8.59 4.55
CA TYR A 126 12.63 -9.72 5.34
C TYR A 126 13.29 -10.83 4.51
N PHE A 127 12.73 -11.13 3.33
CA PHE A 127 13.25 -12.16 2.44
C PHE A 127 14.61 -11.76 1.84
N ASP A 128 14.79 -10.48 1.54
CA ASP A 128 16.08 -9.94 1.10
C ASP A 128 17.08 -9.82 2.26
N LEU A 129 16.61 -9.57 3.48
CA LEU A 129 17.45 -9.63 4.67
C LEU A 129 18.06 -11.03 4.85
N MET A 130 17.32 -12.10 4.52
CA MET A 130 17.89 -13.46 4.52
C MET A 130 19.00 -13.62 3.48
N LYS A 131 18.82 -13.03 2.28
CA LYS A 131 19.85 -13.01 1.24
C LYS A 131 21.07 -12.16 1.65
N LEU A 132 20.84 -11.06 2.35
CA LEU A 132 21.89 -10.20 2.90
C LEU A 132 22.82 -11.00 3.84
N PHE A 133 22.27 -11.84 4.73
CA PHE A 133 23.09 -12.69 5.58
C PHE A 133 23.83 -13.79 4.81
N GLU A 134 23.24 -14.35 3.75
CA GLU A 134 23.93 -15.30 2.87
C GLU A 134 25.14 -14.67 2.17
N VAL A 135 25.03 -13.41 1.74
CA VAL A 135 26.08 -12.68 1.01
C VAL A 135 27.09 -12.03 1.96
N GLY A 136 26.63 -11.53 3.10
CA GLY A 136 27.45 -10.83 4.09
C GLY A 136 28.25 -11.75 4.99
N GLY A 137 27.74 -12.95 5.28
CA GLY A 137 28.34 -13.94 6.18
C GLY A 137 27.43 -14.29 7.37
N ASP A 138 27.62 -15.46 7.97
CA ASP A 138 26.83 -15.86 9.14
C ASP A 138 27.12 -14.92 10.33
N PRO A 139 26.10 -14.30 10.98
CA PRO A 139 26.29 -13.47 12.18
C PRO A 139 26.99 -14.17 13.35
N ALA A 140 26.98 -15.51 13.39
CA ALA A 140 27.72 -16.27 14.38
C ALA A 140 29.25 -16.09 14.27
N GLU A 141 29.74 -15.79 13.06
CA GLU A 141 31.17 -15.69 12.74
C GLU A 141 31.55 -14.33 12.15
N THR A 142 30.57 -13.48 11.84
CA THR A 142 30.75 -12.22 11.11
C THR A 142 30.23 -11.05 11.92
N ARG A 143 31.03 -9.97 12.00
CA ARG A 143 30.63 -8.72 12.63
C ARG A 143 29.74 -7.90 11.69
N TYR A 144 28.68 -7.30 12.23
CA TYR A 144 27.67 -6.56 11.47
C TYR A 144 27.40 -5.18 12.05
N LEU A 145 27.29 -4.18 11.18
CA LEU A 145 26.75 -2.87 11.51
C LEU A 145 25.60 -2.54 10.54
N PHE A 146 24.39 -2.36 11.06
CA PHE A 146 23.27 -1.85 10.27
C PHE A 146 23.07 -0.35 10.55
N LEU A 147 22.80 0.41 9.48
CA LEU A 147 22.75 1.87 9.56
C LEU A 147 21.36 2.44 9.87
N GLY A 148 20.30 1.63 9.89
CA GLY A 148 18.94 2.07 10.21
C GLY A 148 17.92 1.62 9.17
N ASP A 149 16.70 2.16 9.27
CA ASP A 149 15.57 1.95 8.36
C ASP A 149 15.24 0.46 8.17
N TYR A 150 14.89 -0.18 9.29
CA TYR A 150 14.45 -1.58 9.35
C TYR A 150 13.00 -1.75 8.92
N VAL A 151 12.19 -0.68 9.06
CA VAL A 151 10.74 -0.71 8.97
C VAL A 151 10.19 0.20 7.86
N ASP A 152 8.86 0.12 7.70
CA ASP A 152 8.05 0.80 6.70
C ASP A 152 8.35 0.36 5.27
N ARG A 153 7.44 0.77 4.37
CA ARG A 153 7.50 0.56 2.92
C ARG A 153 7.25 -0.90 2.54
N GLY A 154 8.13 -1.82 2.93
CA GLY A 154 7.91 -3.26 2.83
C GLY A 154 6.97 -3.78 3.93
N TYR A 155 6.36 -4.93 3.67
CA TYR A 155 5.27 -5.47 4.52
C TYR A 155 5.72 -6.57 5.48
N PHE A 156 7.03 -6.74 5.66
CA PHE A 156 7.63 -7.68 6.62
C PHE A 156 8.56 -6.97 7.61
N SER A 157 8.16 -5.76 8.03
CA SER A 157 8.94 -4.93 8.95
C SER A 157 9.04 -5.55 10.34
N ILE A 158 7.94 -6.13 10.86
CA ILE A 158 7.97 -6.72 12.21
C ILE A 158 8.82 -7.99 12.24
N GLU A 159 8.87 -8.75 11.14
CA GLU A 159 9.76 -9.90 11.00
C GLU A 159 11.23 -9.47 10.97
N CYS A 160 11.55 -8.35 10.30
CA CYS A 160 12.90 -7.76 10.33
C CYS A 160 13.30 -7.35 11.74
N VAL A 161 12.42 -6.63 12.46
CA VAL A 161 12.65 -6.21 13.85
C VAL A 161 12.84 -7.42 14.76
N LEU A 162 11.91 -8.38 14.76
CA LEU A 162 11.99 -9.55 15.63
C LEU A 162 13.29 -10.35 15.38
N TYR A 163 13.68 -10.53 14.12
CA TYR A 163 14.87 -11.30 13.81
C TYR A 163 16.17 -10.55 14.14
N LEU A 164 16.28 -9.26 13.80
CA LEU A 164 17.45 -8.45 14.13
C LEU A 164 17.62 -8.25 15.64
N TRP A 165 16.52 -8.11 16.39
CA TRP A 165 16.56 -8.01 17.85
C TRP A 165 16.94 -9.34 18.49
N ALA A 166 16.43 -10.47 17.99
CA ALA A 166 16.87 -11.78 18.41
C ALA A 166 18.38 -11.98 18.15
N LEU A 167 18.88 -11.56 16.98
CA LEU A 167 20.32 -11.57 16.70
C LEU A 167 21.09 -10.64 17.64
N LYS A 168 20.56 -9.46 17.98
CA LYS A 168 21.20 -8.53 18.94
C LYS A 168 21.32 -9.13 20.34
N MET A 169 20.32 -9.90 20.79
CA MET A 169 20.38 -10.65 22.05
C MET A 169 21.46 -11.75 22.02
N TRP A 170 21.66 -12.40 20.87
CA TRP A 170 22.69 -13.43 20.69
C TRP A 170 24.10 -12.87 20.59
N TYR A 171 24.25 -11.81 19.82
CA TYR A 171 25.51 -11.27 19.34
C TYR A 171 25.71 -9.80 19.77
N PRO A 172 25.57 -9.45 21.06
CA PRO A 172 25.55 -8.06 21.50
C PRO A 172 26.86 -7.31 21.21
N ASN A 173 27.98 -8.04 21.10
CA ASN A 173 29.34 -7.50 20.89
C ASN A 173 29.88 -7.72 19.46
N THR A 174 29.06 -8.24 18.55
CA THR A 174 29.44 -8.47 17.14
C THR A 174 28.38 -8.02 16.14
N LEU A 175 27.15 -7.74 16.56
CA LEU A 175 26.11 -7.15 15.73
C LEU A 175 25.58 -5.86 16.35
N TRP A 176 25.64 -4.77 15.60
CA TRP A 176 25.22 -3.43 16.00
C TRP A 176 24.14 -2.90 15.08
N LEU A 177 23.20 -2.17 15.68
CA LEU A 177 22.04 -1.58 15.01
C LEU A 177 22.04 -0.08 15.30
N LEU A 178 22.11 0.76 14.28
CA LEU A 178 21.90 2.20 14.41
C LEU A 178 20.44 2.57 14.19
N ARG A 179 20.08 3.79 14.58
CA ARG A 179 18.77 4.37 14.31
C ARG A 179 18.76 5.02 12.93
N GLY A 180 17.77 4.69 12.11
CA GLY A 180 17.41 5.43 10.90
C GLY A 180 16.28 6.43 11.16
N ASN A 181 15.86 7.14 10.11
CA ASN A 181 14.78 8.11 10.25
C ASN A 181 13.41 7.44 10.39
N HIS A 182 13.23 6.22 9.86
CA HIS A 182 11.98 5.46 9.98
C HIS A 182 11.76 4.85 11.37
N GLU A 183 12.79 4.76 12.23
CA GLU A 183 12.66 4.29 13.61
C GLU A 183 12.09 5.38 14.55
N CYS A 184 10.94 5.95 14.20
CA CYS A 184 10.21 6.93 14.98
C CYS A 184 8.70 6.85 14.78
N ARG A 185 7.95 7.32 15.79
CA ARG A 185 6.46 7.28 15.76
C ARG A 185 5.88 8.02 14.58
N HIS A 186 6.49 9.14 14.21
CA HIS A 186 5.97 10.03 13.17
C HIS A 186 5.91 9.34 11.80
N LEU A 187 6.99 8.65 11.41
CA LEU A 187 7.03 7.94 10.13
C LEU A 187 6.21 6.65 10.18
N THR A 188 6.33 5.87 11.25
CA THR A 188 5.65 4.56 11.33
C THR A 188 4.13 4.66 11.47
N ASP A 189 3.61 5.79 11.98
CA ASP A 189 2.19 6.10 12.01
C ASP A 189 1.68 6.59 10.64
N TYR A 190 2.50 7.36 9.91
CA TYR A 190 2.17 7.84 8.56
C TYR A 190 2.21 6.73 7.50
N PHE A 191 3.23 5.88 7.56
CA PHE A 191 3.41 4.75 6.65
C PHE A 191 2.67 3.50 7.15
N THR A 192 3.33 2.34 7.14
CA THR A 192 2.64 1.05 7.26
C THR A 192 3.02 0.28 8.52
N PHE A 193 4.11 0.61 9.22
CA PHE A 193 4.57 -0.22 10.33
C PHE A 193 3.61 -0.28 11.52
N LYS A 194 2.97 0.84 11.89
CA LYS A 194 1.94 0.81 12.95
C LYS A 194 0.76 -0.06 12.57
N LEU A 195 0.33 0.03 11.32
CA LEU A 195 -0.76 -0.80 10.80
C LEU A 195 -0.36 -2.28 10.76
N GLU A 196 0.85 -2.57 10.31
CA GLU A 196 1.42 -3.93 10.29
C GLU A 196 1.41 -4.55 11.69
N CYS A 197 1.88 -3.82 12.70
CA CYS A 197 1.86 -4.29 14.09
C CYS A 197 0.43 -4.58 14.57
N LYS A 198 -0.53 -3.69 14.28
CA LYS A 198 -1.95 -3.89 14.66
C LYS A 198 -2.61 -5.07 13.92
N HIS A 199 -2.20 -5.33 12.68
CA HIS A 199 -2.73 -6.43 11.88
C HIS A 199 -2.13 -7.79 12.29
N LYS A 200 -0.81 -7.84 12.52
CA LYS A 200 -0.10 -9.10 12.80
C LYS A 200 -0.07 -9.44 14.29
N TYR A 201 -0.04 -8.44 15.16
CA TYR A 201 0.08 -8.56 16.61
C TYR A 201 -0.90 -7.62 17.32
N SER A 202 -0.41 -6.50 17.87
CA SER A 202 -1.21 -5.52 18.60
C SER A 202 -0.54 -4.15 18.63
N GLU A 203 -1.27 -3.14 19.08
CA GLU A 203 -0.72 -1.82 19.37
C GLU A 203 0.31 -1.84 20.51
N LYS A 204 0.22 -2.80 21.44
CA LYS A 204 1.21 -2.96 22.51
C LYS A 204 2.58 -3.38 21.96
N VAL A 205 2.62 -4.23 20.95
CA VAL A 205 3.86 -4.59 20.24
C VAL A 205 4.44 -3.37 19.53
N TYR A 206 3.60 -2.56 18.89
CA TYR A 206 4.04 -1.29 18.27
C TYR A 206 4.67 -0.35 19.30
N GLU A 207 4.01 -0.12 20.43
CA GLU A 207 4.52 0.74 21.50
C GLU A 207 5.87 0.25 22.06
N ALA A 208 6.02 -1.07 22.24
CA ALA A 208 7.30 -1.66 22.64
C ALA A 208 8.41 -1.45 21.60
N CYS A 209 8.08 -1.54 20.30
CA CYS A 209 9.02 -1.19 19.23
C CYS A 209 9.44 0.28 19.32
N MET A 210 8.51 1.21 19.56
CA MET A 210 8.82 2.65 19.67
C MET A 210 9.77 2.95 20.83
N GLU A 211 9.52 2.34 21.99
CA GLU A 211 10.44 2.44 23.14
C GLU A 211 11.81 1.85 22.82
N SER A 212 11.84 0.72 22.11
CA SER A 212 13.10 0.11 21.68
C SER A 212 13.84 0.96 20.65
N PHE A 213 13.13 1.63 19.74
CA PHE A 213 13.71 2.49 18.71
C PHE A 213 14.38 3.71 19.33
N CYS A 214 13.83 4.24 20.42
CA CYS A 214 14.47 5.30 21.20
C CYS A 214 15.80 4.84 21.86
N ALA A 215 16.03 3.53 22.00
CA ALA A 215 17.27 3.01 22.56
C ALA A 215 18.39 2.81 21.53
N LEU A 216 18.08 2.81 20.23
CA LEU A 216 19.05 2.60 19.16
C LEU A 216 20.15 3.69 19.18
N PRO A 217 21.44 3.31 19.16
CA PRO A 217 22.55 4.23 18.94
C PRO A 217 22.40 5.07 17.67
N LEU A 218 22.98 6.27 17.65
CA LEU A 218 22.82 7.23 16.54
C LEU A 218 23.96 7.15 15.54
N ALA A 219 25.14 6.68 15.95
CA ALA A 219 26.34 6.68 15.14
C ALA A 219 27.32 5.58 15.57
N ALA A 220 28.29 5.30 14.72
CA ALA A 220 29.42 4.45 15.04
C ALA A 220 30.74 5.01 14.47
N VAL A 221 31.84 4.80 15.18
CA VAL A 221 33.19 4.93 14.64
C VAL A 221 33.73 3.52 14.37
N MET A 222 33.84 3.19 13.09
CA MET A 222 34.34 1.90 12.63
C MET A 222 35.84 1.99 12.34
N ASN A 223 36.59 1.06 12.93
CA ASN A 223 38.05 0.92 12.81
C ASN A 223 38.84 2.22 13.08
N LYS A 224 38.29 3.12 13.91
CA LYS A 224 38.83 4.47 14.18
C LYS A 224 39.03 5.34 12.94
N GLN A 225 38.40 4.97 11.82
CA GLN A 225 38.61 5.56 10.50
C GLN A 225 37.33 6.07 9.87
N PHE A 226 36.19 5.47 10.17
CA PHE A 226 34.94 5.76 9.47
C PHE A 226 33.87 6.22 10.46
N LEU A 227 33.29 7.40 10.24
CA LEU A 227 32.02 7.75 10.86
C LEU A 227 30.91 7.05 10.09
N CYS A 228 30.12 6.22 10.77
CA CYS A 228 28.97 5.53 10.23
C CYS A 228 27.69 6.10 10.86
N ILE A 229 26.78 6.61 10.03
CA ILE A 229 25.52 7.27 10.43
C ILE A 229 24.45 6.97 9.38
N HIS A 230 23.18 7.16 9.70
CA HIS A 230 22.10 6.91 8.74
C HIS A 230 22.05 7.97 7.63
N GLY A 231 21.77 9.21 8.02
CA GLY A 231 21.63 10.37 7.16
C GLY A 231 22.98 11.01 6.85
N GLY A 232 23.35 12.06 7.58
CA GLY A 232 24.48 12.89 7.19
C GLY A 232 24.98 13.86 8.25
N LEU A 233 25.77 14.84 7.80
CA LEU A 233 26.35 15.84 8.69
C LEU A 233 25.34 16.92 9.08
N SER A 234 25.63 17.59 10.21
CA SER A 234 24.86 18.72 10.71
C SER A 234 25.73 19.97 10.81
N PRO A 235 25.18 21.19 10.66
CA PRO A 235 25.86 22.42 11.06
C PRO A 235 26.23 22.44 12.55
N GLU A 236 25.57 21.66 13.40
CA GLU A 236 25.85 21.50 14.83
C GLU A 236 26.84 20.36 15.12
N LEU A 237 27.26 19.59 14.10
CA LEU A 237 28.20 18.49 14.25
C LEU A 237 29.63 18.94 13.90
N HIS A 238 30.42 19.23 14.92
CA HIS A 238 31.81 19.70 14.75
C HIS A 238 32.83 18.63 15.12
N THR A 239 32.54 17.85 16.15
CA THR A 239 33.39 16.79 16.68
C THR A 239 32.59 15.54 17.03
N LEU A 240 33.27 14.41 17.18
CA LEU A 240 32.62 13.17 17.64
C LEU A 240 32.03 13.27 19.05
N ASP A 241 32.51 14.19 19.89
CA ASP A 241 31.97 14.37 21.25
C ASP A 241 30.59 15.02 21.24
N ASP A 242 30.23 15.79 20.20
CA ASP A 242 28.90 16.36 20.05
C ASP A 242 27.83 15.24 20.01
N LEU A 243 28.14 14.12 19.32
CA LEU A 243 27.28 12.93 19.27
C LEU A 243 27.11 12.24 20.63
N LYS A 244 28.17 12.21 21.44
CA LYS A 244 28.16 11.57 22.77
C LYS A 244 27.28 12.33 23.76
N SER A 245 27.11 13.63 23.56
CA SER A 245 26.35 14.51 24.46
C SER A 245 24.83 14.52 24.23
N LEU A 246 24.34 13.95 23.12
CA LEU A 246 22.92 13.93 22.79
C LEU A 246 22.11 13.07 23.78
N ASP A 247 20.93 13.53 24.17
CA ASP A 247 19.92 12.63 24.72
C ASP A 247 19.16 11.97 23.57
N ARG A 248 19.45 10.69 23.32
CA ARG A 248 18.84 9.91 22.24
C ARG A 248 17.53 9.23 22.62
N PHE A 249 17.21 9.10 23.92
CA PHE A 249 16.11 8.29 24.44
C PHE A 249 14.75 8.99 24.33
N ARG A 250 14.43 9.42 23.12
CA ARG A 250 13.25 10.22 22.80
C ARG A 250 12.91 10.09 21.32
N GLU A 251 11.75 10.61 20.93
CA GLU A 251 11.44 10.81 19.52
C GLU A 251 12.43 11.80 18.88
N PRO A 252 12.88 11.56 17.63
CA PRO A 252 13.69 12.52 16.91
C PRO A 252 12.97 13.87 16.81
N PRO A 253 13.64 14.98 17.10
CA PRO A 253 13.06 16.31 16.94
C PRO A 253 12.93 16.63 15.44
N THR A 254 12.12 17.65 15.10
CA THR A 254 12.01 18.13 13.70
C THR A 254 13.21 18.93 13.22
N HIS A 255 14.12 19.33 14.13
CA HIS A 255 15.31 20.15 13.86
C HIS A 255 16.42 19.86 14.89
N GLY A 256 17.62 20.33 14.59
CA GLY A 256 18.82 20.17 15.42
C GLY A 256 19.59 18.88 15.14
N LEU A 257 20.73 18.72 15.80
CA LEU A 257 21.71 17.67 15.50
C LEU A 257 21.13 16.25 15.36
N MET A 258 20.23 15.82 16.26
CA MET A 258 19.63 14.47 16.19
C MET A 258 18.73 14.30 14.95
N CYS A 259 18.04 15.35 14.50
CA CYS A 259 17.29 15.31 13.24
C CYS A 259 18.27 15.13 12.07
N ASP A 260 19.35 15.92 12.06
CA ASP A 260 20.27 15.98 10.94
C ASP A 260 21.06 14.69 10.73
N ILE A 261 21.49 14.02 11.79
CA ILE A 261 22.19 12.73 11.70
C ILE A 261 21.32 11.67 11.01
N LEU A 262 19.99 11.79 11.13
CA LEU A 262 19.03 10.85 10.55
C LEU A 262 18.52 11.29 9.17
N TRP A 263 18.54 12.59 8.84
CA TRP A 263 17.85 13.14 7.66
C TRP A 263 18.72 13.90 6.65
N ALA A 264 19.96 14.25 7.00
CA ALA A 264 20.80 15.03 6.10
C ALA A 264 21.29 14.20 4.90
N ASP A 265 21.36 14.83 3.74
CA ASP A 265 21.80 14.22 2.49
C ASP A 265 23.01 14.95 1.91
N PRO A 266 23.90 14.29 1.15
CA PRO A 266 24.87 15.00 0.32
C PRO A 266 24.14 15.81 -0.77
N LEU A 267 24.70 16.95 -1.19
CA LEU A 267 24.21 17.69 -2.36
C LEU A 267 24.11 16.78 -3.61
N GLU A 268 23.13 17.03 -4.48
CA GLU A 268 22.99 16.30 -5.75
C GLU A 268 24.28 16.36 -6.59
N GLU A 269 24.87 17.56 -6.64
CA GLU A 269 26.14 17.89 -7.30
C GLU A 269 27.36 17.80 -6.35
N PHE A 270 27.30 16.96 -5.30
CA PHE A 270 28.37 16.81 -4.31
C PHE A 270 29.74 16.55 -4.96
N GLY A 271 30.71 17.40 -4.62
CA GLY A 271 32.04 17.43 -5.20
C GLY A 271 32.18 18.22 -6.50
N GLN A 272 31.10 18.77 -7.05
CA GLN A 272 31.09 19.64 -8.23
C GLN A 272 30.31 20.94 -7.97
N GLU A 273 30.21 21.32 -6.69
CA GLU A 273 29.41 22.46 -6.24
C GLU A 273 29.93 23.79 -6.81
N LYS A 274 29.00 24.69 -7.13
CA LYS A 274 29.32 26.06 -7.59
C LYS A 274 29.59 27.02 -6.44
N THR A 275 28.97 26.79 -5.28
CA THR A 275 29.14 27.59 -4.06
C THR A 275 29.98 26.81 -3.05
N GLN A 276 30.60 27.53 -2.10
CA GLN A 276 31.35 26.92 -0.99
C GLN A 276 30.53 26.83 0.30
N GLU A 277 29.20 26.92 0.21
CA GLU A 277 28.33 26.76 1.37
C GLU A 277 28.44 25.33 1.91
N TYR A 278 28.56 25.20 3.22
CA TYR A 278 28.71 23.89 3.85
C TYR A 278 27.38 23.15 3.93
N PHE A 279 26.32 23.89 4.25
CA PHE A 279 24.99 23.36 4.49
C PHE A 279 23.94 24.24 3.81
N VAL A 280 23.02 23.61 3.10
CA VAL A 280 21.86 24.26 2.44
C VAL A 280 20.61 23.52 2.90
N HIS A 281 19.47 24.18 3.05
CA HIS A 281 18.24 23.50 3.47
C HIS A 281 17.86 22.35 2.51
N ASN A 282 17.54 21.18 3.08
CA ASN A 282 17.16 20.00 2.29
C ASN A 282 15.68 20.07 1.88
N HIS A 283 15.44 20.65 0.71
CA HIS A 283 14.11 20.77 0.13
C HIS A 283 13.55 19.43 -0.41
N VAL A 284 14.39 18.40 -0.57
CA VAL A 284 13.93 17.05 -0.92
C VAL A 284 13.25 16.42 0.27
N ARG A 285 13.85 16.51 1.47
CA ARG A 285 13.29 15.96 2.72
C ARG A 285 12.29 16.90 3.39
N GLY A 286 12.39 18.21 3.18
CA GLY A 286 11.56 19.22 3.84
C GLY A 286 11.96 19.53 5.28
N CYS A 287 13.05 18.92 5.77
CA CYS A 287 13.70 19.16 7.05
C CYS A 287 15.22 18.98 6.87
N SER A 288 16.01 19.32 7.88
CA SER A 288 17.48 19.16 7.85
C SER A 288 18.16 19.87 6.66
N TYR A 289 19.34 19.39 6.26
CA TYR A 289 20.28 20.04 5.35
C TYR A 289 20.85 19.09 4.30
N PHE A 290 21.11 19.65 3.13
CA PHE A 290 22.13 19.12 2.24
C PHE A 290 23.51 19.55 2.73
N PHE A 291 24.45 18.62 2.83
CA PHE A 291 25.85 18.93 3.14
C PHE A 291 26.74 18.79 1.90
N SER A 292 27.74 19.67 1.80
CA SER A 292 28.64 19.74 0.64
C SER A 292 29.95 18.97 0.84
N TYR A 293 30.68 18.74 -0.24
CA TYR A 293 32.02 18.12 -0.21
C TYR A 293 33.02 18.91 0.66
N PRO A 294 33.06 20.26 0.62
CA PRO A 294 33.82 21.04 1.59
C PRO A 294 33.45 20.76 3.05
N ALA A 295 32.17 20.66 3.38
CA ALA A 295 31.71 20.35 4.74
C ALA A 295 32.21 18.97 5.19
N ALA A 296 32.07 17.95 4.33
CA ALA A 296 32.57 16.61 4.59
C ALA A 296 34.10 16.59 4.81
N CYS A 297 34.86 17.26 3.94
CA CYS A 297 36.32 17.32 4.08
C CYS A 297 36.75 18.01 5.38
N ALA A 298 36.12 19.13 5.72
CA ALA A 298 36.43 19.87 6.95
C ALA A 298 36.15 19.04 8.20
N PHE A 299 35.03 18.31 8.23
CA PHE A 299 34.68 17.40 9.33
C PHE A 299 35.68 16.25 9.45
N LEU A 300 36.02 15.59 8.34
CA LEU A 300 36.96 14.46 8.30
C LEU A 300 38.35 14.86 8.78
N GLU A 301 38.87 15.99 8.31
CA GLU A 301 40.19 16.50 8.72
C GLU A 301 40.21 16.85 10.21
N LYS A 302 39.18 17.56 10.69
CA LYS A 302 39.06 17.96 12.10
C LYS A 302 39.00 16.77 13.05
N ASN A 303 38.36 15.68 12.64
CA ASN A 303 38.15 14.49 13.46
C ASN A 303 39.13 13.35 13.17
N ASN A 304 40.12 13.58 12.29
CA ASN A 304 41.09 12.58 11.86
C ASN A 304 40.43 11.28 11.35
N LEU A 305 39.40 11.42 10.53
CA LEU A 305 38.65 10.33 9.91
C LEU A 305 38.96 10.24 8.41
N LEU A 306 38.77 9.05 7.85
CA LEU A 306 39.04 8.72 6.46
C LEU A 306 37.82 8.99 5.54
N SER A 307 36.62 8.60 5.98
CA SER A 307 35.37 8.76 5.21
C SER A 307 34.15 8.71 6.14
N ILE A 308 33.04 9.23 5.63
CA ILE A 308 31.69 9.00 6.19
C ILE A 308 31.04 7.84 5.44
N ILE A 309 30.42 6.90 6.15
CA ILE A 309 29.61 5.81 5.60
C ILE A 309 28.17 6.06 6.02
N ARG A 310 27.25 6.08 5.06
CA ARG A 310 25.84 6.39 5.32
C ARG A 310 24.88 5.58 4.46
N ALA A 311 23.57 5.69 4.71
CA ALA A 311 22.54 4.94 4.02
C ALA A 311 21.45 5.85 3.40
N HIS A 312 20.17 5.73 3.74
CA HIS A 312 19.07 6.72 3.58
C HIS A 312 18.65 7.14 2.14
N GLU A 313 19.49 6.97 1.12
CA GLU A 313 19.14 7.28 -0.28
C GLU A 313 19.28 6.02 -1.14
N ALA A 314 18.18 5.60 -1.76
CA ALA A 314 18.18 4.51 -2.72
C ALA A 314 19.21 4.71 -3.85
N GLN A 315 19.94 3.64 -4.18
CA GLN A 315 20.95 3.64 -5.24
C GLN A 315 20.68 2.49 -6.21
N ASP A 316 20.73 2.76 -7.52
CA ASP A 316 20.51 1.73 -8.55
C ASP A 316 21.51 0.56 -8.43
N ALA A 317 22.77 0.86 -8.11
CA ALA A 317 23.80 -0.14 -7.85
C ALA A 317 23.81 -0.68 -6.41
N GLY A 318 22.92 -0.20 -5.53
CA GLY A 318 22.95 -0.49 -4.09
C GLY A 318 24.05 0.23 -3.31
N TYR A 319 24.87 1.05 -3.97
CA TYR A 319 25.86 1.90 -3.33
C TYR A 319 26.25 3.09 -4.20
N ARG A 320 26.86 4.11 -3.59
CA ARG A 320 27.51 5.23 -4.28
C ARG A 320 28.77 5.67 -3.57
N MET A 321 29.85 5.80 -4.34
CA MET A 321 31.13 6.34 -3.87
C MET A 321 31.24 7.79 -4.33
N TYR A 322 31.36 8.72 -3.39
CA TYR A 322 31.43 10.14 -3.71
C TYR A 322 32.88 10.59 -3.98
N ARG A 323 33.05 11.87 -4.28
CA ARG A 323 34.35 12.48 -4.60
C ARG A 323 35.41 12.11 -3.55
N LYS A 324 36.61 11.76 -4.02
CA LYS A 324 37.75 11.43 -3.17
C LYS A 324 38.29 12.68 -2.49
N THR A 325 38.67 12.56 -1.21
CA THR A 325 39.40 13.61 -0.50
C THR A 325 40.74 13.87 -1.20
N ARG A 326 41.23 15.11 -1.12
CA ARG A 326 42.55 15.46 -1.69
C ARG A 326 43.71 14.91 -0.86
N THR A 327 43.51 14.75 0.44
CA THR A 327 44.54 14.36 1.40
C THR A 327 44.82 12.86 1.39
N THR A 328 43.77 12.02 1.35
CA THR A 328 43.92 10.57 1.43
C THR A 328 43.68 9.84 0.10
N GLY A 329 43.05 10.50 -0.88
CA GLY A 329 42.66 9.86 -2.13
C GLY A 329 41.55 8.81 -1.98
N PHE A 330 40.92 8.76 -0.80
CA PHE A 330 39.81 7.87 -0.48
C PHE A 330 38.47 8.60 -0.65
N PRO A 331 37.37 7.93 -1.05
CA PRO A 331 36.03 8.56 -1.10
C PRO A 331 35.73 9.30 0.21
N SER A 332 35.25 10.54 0.14
CA SER A 332 34.92 11.30 1.35
C SER A 332 33.62 10.81 2.02
N VAL A 333 32.68 10.35 1.20
CA VAL A 333 31.36 9.86 1.60
C VAL A 333 31.05 8.61 0.79
N MET A 334 30.37 7.66 1.41
CA MET A 334 29.91 6.43 0.77
C MET A 334 28.47 6.19 1.20
N THR A 335 27.56 6.03 0.23
CA THR A 335 26.18 5.60 0.48
C THR A 335 26.08 4.10 0.24
N ILE A 336 25.50 3.35 1.19
CA ILE A 336 25.19 1.93 1.07
C ILE A 336 23.68 1.74 1.22
N PHE A 337 23.06 0.95 0.33
CA PHE A 337 21.62 0.71 0.32
C PHE A 337 21.36 -0.79 0.14
N SER A 338 20.61 -1.38 1.08
CA SER A 338 20.54 -2.83 1.23
C SER A 338 19.17 -3.43 0.92
N ALA A 339 18.25 -2.65 0.35
CA ALA A 339 16.93 -3.08 -0.12
C ALA A 339 16.90 -3.21 -1.67
N PRO A 340 17.03 -4.41 -2.25
CA PRO A 340 17.02 -4.61 -3.70
C PRO A 340 15.59 -4.56 -4.24
N ASN A 341 15.43 -4.14 -5.50
CA ASN A 341 14.12 -3.92 -6.12
C ASN A 341 13.15 -3.18 -5.18
N TYR A 342 13.63 -2.08 -4.61
CA TYR A 342 12.90 -1.33 -3.59
C TYR A 342 11.48 -0.99 -4.06
N LEU A 343 10.50 -1.17 -3.16
CA LEU A 343 9.07 -1.03 -3.43
C LEU A 343 8.52 -1.93 -4.55
N ASP A 344 9.21 -3.02 -4.90
CA ASP A 344 8.91 -3.90 -6.03
C ASP A 344 8.95 -3.26 -7.41
N VAL A 345 9.48 -2.04 -7.51
CA VAL A 345 9.34 -1.16 -8.68
C VAL A 345 10.67 -0.56 -9.12
N TYR A 346 11.55 -0.21 -8.19
CA TYR A 346 12.81 0.48 -8.52
C TYR A 346 13.77 -0.37 -9.35
N ASN A 347 13.66 -1.71 -9.26
CA ASN A 347 14.53 -2.67 -9.95
C ASN A 347 16.04 -2.45 -9.70
N ASN A 348 16.40 -1.78 -8.60
CA ASN A 348 17.77 -1.56 -8.19
C ASN A 348 18.41 -2.83 -7.62
N LYS A 349 19.73 -2.88 -7.61
CA LYS A 349 20.51 -3.81 -6.78
C LYS A 349 20.57 -3.29 -5.35
N ALA A 350 20.83 -4.20 -4.43
CA ALA A 350 21.30 -3.87 -3.08
C ALA A 350 22.79 -4.16 -2.96
N ALA A 351 23.44 -3.60 -1.95
CA ALA A 351 24.79 -3.95 -1.59
C ALA A 351 25.02 -3.96 -0.07
N VAL A 352 26.08 -4.67 0.33
CA VAL A 352 26.72 -4.53 1.64
C VAL A 352 28.21 -4.21 1.46
N LEU A 353 28.78 -3.49 2.42
CA LEU A 353 30.21 -3.15 2.45
C LEU A 353 30.92 -4.09 3.42
N LYS A 354 31.81 -4.94 2.91
CA LYS A 354 32.68 -5.80 3.70
C LYS A 354 34.05 -5.15 3.82
N TYR A 355 34.44 -4.78 5.02
CA TYR A 355 35.75 -4.22 5.31
C TYR A 355 36.60 -5.23 6.08
N GLU A 356 37.65 -5.73 5.45
CA GLU A 356 38.54 -6.76 6.00
C GLU A 356 39.93 -6.62 5.38
N ASN A 357 41.00 -6.88 6.14
CA ASN A 357 42.39 -6.80 5.65
C ASN A 357 42.74 -5.47 4.98
N ASN A 358 42.22 -4.34 5.51
CA ASN A 358 42.32 -3.00 4.93
C ASN A 358 41.74 -2.86 3.51
N VAL A 359 40.95 -3.82 3.06
CA VAL A 359 40.27 -3.80 1.77
C VAL A 359 38.78 -3.61 1.99
N MET A 360 38.21 -2.67 1.23
CA MET A 360 36.78 -2.42 1.19
C MET A 360 36.18 -3.11 -0.03
N ASN A 361 35.37 -4.14 0.20
CA ASN A 361 34.73 -4.93 -0.84
C ASN A 361 33.22 -4.70 -0.80
N ILE A 362 32.66 -4.29 -1.94
CA ILE A 362 31.22 -4.09 -2.07
C ILE A 362 30.61 -5.35 -2.66
N ARG A 363 29.71 -5.99 -1.92
CA ARG A 363 29.00 -7.18 -2.37
C ARG A 363 27.58 -6.80 -2.73
N GLN A 364 27.30 -6.78 -4.03
CA GLN A 364 25.96 -6.53 -4.55
C GLN A 364 25.12 -7.82 -4.58
N PHE A 365 23.80 -7.67 -4.43
CA PHE A 365 22.82 -8.75 -4.58
C PHE A 365 21.51 -8.22 -5.17
N ASN A 366 20.73 -9.14 -5.75
CA ASN A 366 19.43 -8.83 -6.34
C ASN A 366 18.31 -9.27 -5.38
N CYS A 367 17.06 -8.88 -5.70
CA CYS A 367 15.89 -9.21 -4.90
C CYS A 367 15.58 -10.72 -4.89
N THR A 368 14.88 -11.11 -3.84
CA THR A 368 14.36 -12.45 -3.58
C THR A 368 12.84 -12.41 -3.62
N PRO A 369 12.17 -13.43 -4.19
CA PRO A 369 10.72 -13.52 -4.13
C PRO A 369 10.22 -13.47 -2.68
N HIS A 370 9.12 -12.76 -2.46
CA HIS A 370 8.42 -12.71 -1.18
C HIS A 370 6.91 -12.93 -1.38
N PRO A 371 6.19 -13.34 -0.32
CA PRO A 371 4.74 -13.44 -0.35
C PRO A 371 4.09 -12.10 -0.71
N TYR A 372 2.98 -12.20 -1.42
CA TYR A 372 2.19 -11.03 -1.81
C TYR A 372 1.21 -10.67 -0.69
N TRP A 373 1.11 -9.38 -0.43
CA TRP A 373 0.10 -8.81 0.44
C TRP A 373 -0.67 -7.72 -0.29
N LEU A 374 -1.98 -7.68 -0.08
CA LEU A 374 -2.78 -6.55 -0.52
C LEU A 374 -2.37 -5.29 0.23
N PRO A 375 -2.47 -4.11 -0.40
CA PRO A 375 -2.08 -2.86 0.23
C PRO A 375 -2.71 -2.67 1.61
N ASN A 376 -1.91 -2.21 2.58
CA ASN A 376 -2.34 -1.99 3.97
C ASN A 376 -2.87 -3.24 4.69
N PHE A 377 -2.42 -4.44 4.29
CA PHE A 377 -2.85 -5.71 4.88
C PHE A 377 -4.37 -5.94 4.80
N MET A 378 -5.00 -5.42 3.75
CA MET A 378 -6.43 -5.59 3.50
C MET A 378 -6.76 -7.07 3.25
N ASP A 379 -7.84 -7.57 3.86
CA ASP A 379 -8.32 -8.92 3.57
C ASP A 379 -9.09 -8.95 2.24
N VAL A 380 -9.15 -10.14 1.64
CA VAL A 380 -9.75 -10.33 0.31
C VAL A 380 -11.25 -10.03 0.28
N PHE A 381 -11.97 -10.09 1.40
CA PHE A 381 -13.39 -9.72 1.44
C PHE A 381 -13.53 -8.20 1.41
N THR A 382 -12.81 -7.49 2.27
CA THR A 382 -12.79 -6.01 2.26
C THR A 382 -12.41 -5.47 0.88
N TRP A 383 -11.45 -6.11 0.22
CA TRP A 383 -11.02 -5.73 -1.13
C TRP A 383 -12.08 -6.01 -2.21
N SER A 384 -12.68 -7.20 -2.22
CA SER A 384 -13.56 -7.63 -3.31
C SER A 384 -15.03 -7.26 -3.14
N LEU A 385 -15.52 -7.08 -1.91
CA LEU A 385 -16.94 -6.87 -1.65
C LEU A 385 -17.52 -5.62 -2.33
N PRO A 386 -16.81 -4.47 -2.41
CA PRO A 386 -17.28 -3.32 -3.19
C PRO A 386 -17.48 -3.67 -4.67
N PHE A 387 -16.55 -4.41 -5.25
CA PHE A 387 -16.62 -4.87 -6.65
C PHE A 387 -17.79 -5.82 -6.88
N VAL A 388 -17.95 -6.81 -6.01
CA VAL A 388 -19.07 -7.77 -6.08
C VAL A 388 -20.41 -7.04 -5.98
N GLY A 389 -20.53 -6.11 -5.03
CA GLY A 389 -21.74 -5.29 -4.85
C GLY A 389 -22.09 -4.48 -6.10
N GLU A 390 -21.11 -3.81 -6.72
CA GLU A 390 -21.30 -3.08 -7.97
C GLU A 390 -21.77 -4.01 -9.08
N LYS A 391 -21.07 -5.13 -9.34
CA LYS A 391 -21.37 -6.01 -10.48
C LYS A 391 -22.73 -6.69 -10.36
N ILE A 392 -23.11 -7.13 -9.15
CA ILE A 392 -24.46 -7.64 -8.91
C ILE A 392 -25.49 -6.54 -9.18
N THR A 393 -25.21 -5.30 -8.79
CA THR A 393 -26.15 -4.21 -9.01
C THR A 393 -26.27 -3.83 -10.49
N ASP A 394 -25.15 -3.77 -11.22
CA ASP A 394 -25.13 -3.58 -12.68
C ASP A 394 -25.97 -4.65 -13.39
N MET A 395 -25.80 -5.92 -12.99
CA MET A 395 -26.55 -7.04 -13.52
C MET A 395 -28.06 -6.87 -13.26
N LEU A 396 -28.45 -6.52 -12.03
CA LEU A 396 -29.86 -6.28 -11.70
C LEU A 396 -30.45 -5.12 -12.49
N ILE A 397 -29.70 -4.02 -12.66
CA ILE A 397 -30.12 -2.87 -13.47
C ILE A 397 -30.28 -3.27 -14.94
N ALA A 398 -29.36 -4.08 -15.48
CA ALA A 398 -29.46 -4.58 -16.84
C ALA A 398 -30.71 -5.47 -17.03
N ILE A 399 -30.98 -6.39 -16.10
CA ILE A 399 -32.19 -7.23 -16.10
C ILE A 399 -33.45 -6.36 -16.06
N LEU A 400 -33.51 -5.38 -15.15
CA LEU A 400 -34.67 -4.48 -15.02
C LEU A 400 -34.89 -3.60 -16.26
N ASN A 401 -33.82 -3.26 -16.98
CA ASN A 401 -33.89 -2.52 -18.24
C ASN A 401 -34.42 -3.37 -19.41
N THR A 402 -34.42 -4.70 -19.30
CA THR A 402 -34.99 -5.59 -20.33
C THR A 402 -36.51 -5.72 -20.24
N CYS A 403 -37.11 -5.44 -19.08
CA CYS A 403 -38.56 -5.45 -18.94
C CYS A 403 -39.17 -4.27 -19.72
N SER A 404 -40.02 -4.58 -20.70
CA SER A 404 -40.82 -3.57 -21.39
C SER A 404 -41.89 -3.03 -20.42
N LYS A 405 -42.44 -1.85 -20.74
CA LYS A 405 -43.52 -1.23 -19.96
C LYS A 405 -44.75 -2.13 -19.85
N GLU A 406 -44.96 -3.00 -20.85
CA GLU A 406 -46.08 -3.92 -21.00
C GLU A 406 -45.93 -5.20 -20.14
N GLU A 407 -44.72 -5.77 -20.02
CA GLU A 407 -44.48 -6.96 -19.17
C GLU A 407 -44.59 -6.68 -17.67
N LEU A 408 -44.34 -5.43 -17.25
CA LEU A 408 -44.54 -4.97 -15.86
C LEU A 408 -46.03 -4.77 -15.51
N GLU A 409 -46.91 -4.73 -16.52
CA GLU A 409 -48.36 -4.58 -16.36
C GLU A 409 -49.10 -5.93 -16.48
N ASP A 410 -48.56 -6.90 -17.23
CA ASP A 410 -49.28 -8.15 -17.59
C ASP A 410 -49.16 -9.33 -16.60
N GLU A 411 -48.25 -9.35 -15.63
CA GLU A 411 -48.28 -10.39 -14.57
C GLU A 411 -49.21 -10.01 -13.41
N THR A 412 -50.53 -10.05 -13.67
CA THR A 412 -51.55 -10.28 -12.64
C THR A 412 -52.38 -11.51 -12.99
N PRO A 413 -52.18 -12.67 -12.34
CA PRO A 413 -53.12 -13.77 -12.46
C PRO A 413 -54.38 -13.41 -11.67
N LEU A 414 -55.48 -13.17 -12.39
CA LEU A 414 -56.84 -13.18 -11.83
C LEU A 414 -57.11 -14.58 -11.26
N SER A 415 -57.08 -14.72 -9.93
CA SER A 415 -57.70 -15.88 -9.26
C SER A 415 -58.50 -15.45 -8.04
N SER A 416 -59.74 -15.92 -8.00
CA SER A 416 -60.84 -15.54 -7.12
C SER A 416 -60.88 -16.29 -5.77
N GLY A 417 -60.73 -15.55 -4.66
CA GLY A 417 -61.32 -15.77 -3.31
C GLY A 417 -60.86 -16.96 -2.44
N PRO A 418 -61.26 -17.03 -1.15
CA PRO A 418 -61.07 -16.04 -0.08
C PRO A 418 -60.39 -16.65 1.18
N SER A 419 -59.82 -15.79 2.03
CA SER A 419 -59.70 -15.87 3.52
C SER A 419 -58.30 -15.61 4.08
N SER A 420 -58.22 -14.56 4.90
CA SER A 420 -57.17 -14.31 5.90
C SER A 420 -57.88 -14.18 7.25
N PRO A 421 -57.19 -14.44 8.37
CA PRO A 421 -57.32 -13.50 9.50
C PRO A 421 -55.96 -13.26 10.21
N PRO A 422 -55.85 -12.29 11.13
CA PRO A 422 -55.50 -10.90 10.81
C PRO A 422 -54.28 -10.45 11.65
N LEU A 423 -53.85 -9.19 11.53
CA LEU A 423 -53.51 -8.35 12.71
C LEU A 423 -53.34 -6.85 12.36
N ILE A 424 -54.12 -6.06 13.09
CA ILE A 424 -54.23 -4.61 13.28
C ILE A 424 -52.98 -4.13 14.06
N GLY A 425 -52.41 -2.92 14.03
CA GLY A 425 -52.68 -1.52 13.61
C GLY A 425 -51.53 -0.69 14.23
N ASN A 426 -51.27 0.61 14.07
CA ASN A 426 -51.99 1.76 13.56
C ASN A 426 -50.95 2.90 13.33
N GLY A 427 -51.08 3.70 12.28
CA GLY A 427 -50.33 4.97 12.16
C GLY A 427 -50.18 5.55 10.75
N SER A 428 -51.22 6.24 10.26
CA SER A 428 -51.18 7.32 9.23
C SER A 428 -50.41 7.10 7.91
N ALA A 429 -50.60 5.95 7.25
CA ALA A 429 -50.25 5.72 5.83
C ALA A 429 -51.36 4.96 5.07
N ALA A 430 -52.63 5.14 5.45
CA ALA A 430 -53.78 4.55 4.78
C ALA A 430 -54.17 5.41 3.57
N SER A 431 -54.41 4.92 2.35
CA SER A 431 -54.95 3.61 1.96
C SER A 431 -54.51 3.26 0.53
N MET A 432 -53.57 2.33 0.36
CA MET A 432 -53.43 1.59 -0.89
C MET A 432 -53.49 0.11 -0.54
N ASP A 433 -54.40 -0.62 -1.20
CA ASP A 433 -54.53 -2.06 -1.06
C ASP A 433 -53.18 -2.72 -1.41
N PRO A 434 -52.58 -3.56 -0.53
CA PRO A 434 -51.33 -4.27 -0.80
C PRO A 434 -51.35 -5.08 -2.10
N ASP A 435 -52.54 -5.52 -2.53
CA ASP A 435 -52.72 -6.23 -3.79
C ASP A 435 -53.00 -5.34 -5.00
N SER A 436 -53.19 -4.03 -4.79
CA SER A 436 -53.39 -3.08 -5.88
C SER A 436 -52.17 -2.98 -6.77
N VAL A 437 -52.44 -2.88 -8.08
CA VAL A 437 -51.44 -2.67 -9.13
C VAL A 437 -50.55 -1.47 -8.80
N GLU A 438 -51.11 -0.42 -8.20
CA GLU A 438 -50.40 0.81 -7.89
C GLU A 438 -49.49 0.67 -6.65
N TYR A 439 -49.86 -0.14 -5.65
CA TYR A 439 -48.96 -0.51 -4.55
C TYR A 439 -47.79 -1.38 -5.04
N LYS A 440 -48.06 -2.40 -5.86
CA LYS A 440 -47.02 -3.27 -6.46
C LYS A 440 -46.07 -2.47 -7.35
N ARG A 441 -46.58 -1.55 -8.19
CA ARG A 441 -45.77 -0.61 -9.00
C ARG A 441 -44.91 0.30 -8.13
N ARG A 442 -45.45 0.84 -7.04
CA ARG A 442 -44.71 1.70 -6.09
C ARG A 442 -43.65 0.92 -5.31
N ALA A 443 -43.91 -0.34 -4.96
CA ALA A 443 -42.96 -1.24 -4.34
C ALA A 443 -41.82 -1.61 -5.31
N ILE A 444 -42.10 -1.88 -6.58
CA ILE A 444 -41.10 -2.11 -7.62
C ILE A 444 -40.26 -0.84 -7.83
N LYS A 445 -40.88 0.33 -7.97
CA LYS A 445 -40.19 1.63 -8.06
C LYS A 445 -39.25 1.87 -6.86
N ASN A 446 -39.72 1.59 -5.65
CA ASN A 446 -38.92 1.72 -4.43
C ASN A 446 -37.76 0.71 -4.39
N LYS A 447 -37.98 -0.54 -4.84
CA LYS A 447 -36.92 -1.55 -4.96
C LYS A 447 -35.87 -1.13 -5.99
N ILE A 448 -36.27 -0.58 -7.13
CA ILE A 448 -35.34 -0.12 -8.18
C ILE A 448 -34.55 1.10 -7.72
N LEU A 449 -35.19 2.07 -7.06
CA LEU A 449 -34.51 3.21 -6.48
C LEU A 449 -33.56 2.78 -5.34
N ALA A 450 -33.92 1.76 -4.56
CA ALA A 450 -33.04 1.18 -3.55
C ALA A 450 -31.84 0.46 -4.18
N ILE A 451 -32.05 -0.33 -5.24
CA ILE A 451 -30.99 -1.00 -6.01
C ILE A 451 -30.05 0.05 -6.62
N GLY A 452 -30.56 1.10 -7.25
CA GLY A 452 -29.74 2.18 -7.79
C GLY A 452 -28.95 2.94 -6.72
N ARG A 453 -29.54 3.18 -5.55
CA ARG A 453 -28.82 3.77 -4.40
C ARG A 453 -27.70 2.85 -3.92
N LEU A 454 -27.96 1.55 -3.81
CA LEU A 454 -26.95 0.55 -3.44
C LEU A 454 -25.83 0.48 -4.48
N SER A 455 -26.15 0.51 -5.78
CA SER A 455 -25.17 0.56 -6.88
C SER A 455 -24.16 1.66 -6.67
N ARG A 456 -24.64 2.87 -6.34
CA ARG A 456 -23.79 4.04 -6.15
C ARG A 456 -23.01 3.99 -4.86
N VAL A 457 -23.60 3.47 -3.78
CA VAL A 457 -22.84 3.24 -2.54
C VAL A 457 -21.69 2.28 -2.83
N PHE A 458 -21.91 1.17 -3.54
CA PHE A 458 -20.84 0.25 -3.89
C PHE A 458 -19.85 0.81 -4.90
N GLN A 459 -20.31 1.58 -5.89
CA GLN A 459 -19.43 2.28 -6.82
C GLN A 459 -18.56 3.31 -6.11
N VAL A 460 -19.11 4.10 -5.17
CA VAL A 460 -18.34 5.06 -4.38
C VAL A 460 -17.39 4.33 -3.44
N LEU A 461 -17.83 3.28 -2.75
CA LEU A 461 -16.96 2.47 -1.89
C LEU A 461 -15.83 1.80 -2.68
N ARG A 462 -16.10 1.39 -3.92
CA ARG A 462 -15.11 0.84 -4.82
C ARG A 462 -14.18 1.94 -5.33
N GLU A 463 -14.70 3.06 -5.82
CA GLU A 463 -13.89 4.21 -6.24
C GLU A 463 -13.03 4.72 -5.09
N GLU A 464 -13.50 4.68 -3.84
CA GLU A 464 -12.71 5.01 -2.66
C GLU A 464 -11.71 3.91 -2.33
N SER A 465 -12.06 2.62 -2.46
CA SER A 465 -11.12 1.50 -2.27
C SER A 465 -10.01 1.50 -3.34
N GLU A 466 -10.39 1.73 -4.59
CA GLU A 466 -9.51 1.91 -5.74
C GLU A 466 -8.75 3.22 -5.61
N ARG A 467 -9.33 4.32 -5.15
CA ARG A 467 -8.58 5.55 -4.84
C ARG A 467 -7.70 5.40 -3.64
N VAL A 468 -7.98 4.59 -2.63
CA VAL A 468 -7.07 4.35 -1.49
C VAL A 468 -5.92 3.46 -1.92
N THR A 469 -6.22 2.49 -2.78
CA THR A 469 -5.23 1.65 -3.45
C THR A 469 -4.36 2.52 -4.37
N GLU A 470 -4.97 3.23 -5.32
CA GLU A 470 -4.36 4.16 -6.26
C GLU A 470 -3.75 5.38 -5.59
N LEU A 471 -4.27 6.01 -4.52
CA LEU A 471 -3.63 7.15 -3.80
C LEU A 471 -2.41 6.69 -3.04
N LYS A 472 -2.28 5.40 -2.75
CA LYS A 472 -1.09 4.84 -2.12
C LYS A 472 -0.12 4.26 -3.14
N THR A 473 -0.62 3.77 -4.28
CA THR A 473 0.22 3.63 -5.49
C THR A 473 0.61 5.00 -6.08
N ALA A 474 -0.19 6.05 -5.84
CA ALA A 474 -0.10 7.42 -6.35
C ALA A 474 0.27 8.47 -5.29
N SER A 475 0.75 8.02 -4.13
CA SER A 475 1.82 8.72 -3.41
C SER A 475 3.13 8.64 -4.22
N GLY A 476 3.08 8.02 -5.42
CA GLY A 476 3.79 8.45 -6.62
C GLY A 476 3.02 8.24 -7.93
N GLY A 477 2.12 9.17 -8.28
CA GLY A 477 1.55 9.29 -9.63
C GLY A 477 0.39 8.35 -10.01
N ARG A 478 -0.56 8.87 -10.82
CA ARG A 478 -1.73 8.14 -11.32
C ARG A 478 -1.31 7.00 -12.26
N LEU A 479 -1.56 5.75 -11.88
CA LEU A 479 -1.61 4.65 -12.82
C LEU A 479 -2.90 4.75 -13.68
N PRO A 480 -2.87 4.38 -14.97
CA PRO A 480 -4.08 4.35 -15.80
C PRO A 480 -5.14 3.43 -15.19
N ALA A 481 -6.41 3.87 -15.21
CA ALA A 481 -7.54 3.07 -14.77
C ALA A 481 -7.54 1.70 -15.50
N GLY A 482 -7.59 0.60 -14.73
CA GLY A 482 -7.50 -0.77 -15.25
C GLY A 482 -6.11 -1.43 -15.13
N THR A 483 -5.06 -0.70 -14.74
CA THR A 483 -3.71 -1.26 -14.52
C THR A 483 -3.68 -2.24 -13.33
N LEU A 484 -4.53 -2.02 -12.32
CA LEU A 484 -4.70 -2.94 -11.18
C LEU A 484 -5.37 -4.26 -11.59
N MET A 485 -6.22 -4.26 -12.63
CA MET A 485 -6.82 -5.50 -13.17
C MET A 485 -5.79 -6.37 -13.89
N LEU A 486 -4.68 -5.79 -14.35
CA LEU A 486 -3.57 -6.50 -15.00
C LEU A 486 -2.57 -7.08 -13.98
N GLY A 487 -2.83 -6.94 -12.67
CA GLY A 487 -1.97 -7.44 -11.61
C GLY A 487 -0.57 -6.81 -11.60
N SER A 488 0.40 -7.54 -11.04
CA SER A 488 1.79 -7.06 -10.93
C SER A 488 2.47 -6.80 -12.28
N GLU A 489 2.00 -7.41 -13.37
CA GLU A 489 2.56 -7.22 -14.72
C GLU A 489 2.16 -5.89 -15.36
N GLY A 490 0.93 -5.41 -15.11
CA GLY A 490 0.48 -4.10 -15.61
C GLY A 490 1.24 -2.92 -15.01
N ILE A 491 1.61 -3.02 -13.72
CA ILE A 491 2.40 -2.00 -13.02
C ILE A 491 3.86 -2.01 -13.53
N LYS A 492 4.45 -3.20 -13.74
CA LYS A 492 5.80 -3.36 -14.31
C LYS A 492 5.92 -2.82 -15.73
N ALA A 493 4.85 -2.83 -16.52
CA ALA A 493 4.85 -2.26 -17.87
C ALA A 493 4.83 -0.71 -17.87
N ALA A 494 4.37 -0.07 -16.80
CA ALA A 494 4.24 1.39 -16.69
C ALA A 494 5.52 2.09 -16.17
N ILE A 495 6.36 1.38 -15.39
CA ILE A 495 7.58 1.93 -14.79
C ILE A 495 8.78 1.18 -15.36
N THR A 496 9.53 1.84 -16.23
CA THR A 496 10.55 1.16 -17.06
C THR A 496 11.98 1.30 -16.53
N ASN A 497 12.26 2.21 -15.59
CA ASN A 497 13.60 2.45 -15.07
C ASN A 497 13.60 3.10 -13.66
N PHE A 498 14.75 3.01 -12.98
CA PHE A 498 15.00 3.48 -11.61
C PHE A 498 14.65 4.96 -11.37
N GLU A 499 14.99 5.85 -12.31
CA GLU A 499 14.76 7.29 -12.15
C GLU A 499 13.28 7.66 -12.20
N ASP A 500 12.48 6.91 -12.97
CA ASP A 500 11.03 7.11 -13.01
C ASP A 500 10.39 6.69 -11.68
N ALA A 501 10.82 5.55 -11.11
CA ALA A 501 10.39 5.09 -9.79
C ALA A 501 10.77 6.10 -8.69
N ARG A 502 12.01 6.61 -8.73
CA ARG A 502 12.51 7.61 -7.77
C ARG A 502 11.73 8.92 -7.80
N LYS A 503 11.37 9.42 -8.99
CA LYS A 503 10.58 10.67 -9.13
C LYS A 503 9.17 10.52 -8.60
N ILE A 504 8.56 9.37 -8.87
CA ILE A 504 7.26 8.95 -8.35
C ILE A 504 7.29 8.97 -6.82
N ASP A 505 8.34 8.40 -6.24
CA ASP A 505 8.43 8.19 -4.80
C ASP A 505 8.94 9.40 -3.98
N LEU A 506 9.39 10.46 -4.65
CA LEU A 506 10.00 11.64 -4.02
C LEU A 506 9.15 12.28 -2.93
N GLN A 507 7.82 12.14 -2.98
CA GLN A 507 6.92 12.64 -1.93
C GLN A 507 7.02 11.83 -0.64
N ASN A 508 7.24 10.52 -0.74
CA ASN A 508 7.38 9.63 0.42
C ASN A 508 8.77 9.73 1.05
N GLU A 509 9.74 10.30 0.33
CA GLU A 509 11.08 10.59 0.84
C GLU A 509 11.11 11.84 1.73
N ARG A 510 10.00 12.60 1.83
CA ARG A 510 9.86 13.77 2.69
C ARG A 510 9.47 13.41 4.11
N LEU A 511 9.84 14.28 5.06
CA LEU A 511 9.25 14.28 6.38
C LEU A 511 7.73 14.46 6.24
N PRO A 512 6.92 13.52 6.78
CA PRO A 512 5.47 13.63 6.67
C PRO A 512 4.92 14.90 7.35
N PRO A 513 3.78 15.43 6.88
CA PRO A 513 3.08 16.50 7.58
C PRO A 513 2.65 16.05 8.99
N SER A 514 2.41 17.01 9.88
CA SER A 514 1.99 16.70 11.25
C SER A 514 0.64 15.98 11.31
N HIS A 515 0.41 15.18 12.36
CA HIS A 515 -0.83 14.43 12.54
C HIS A 515 -2.09 15.34 12.47
N ASP A 516 -2.02 16.57 12.99
CA ASP A 516 -3.11 17.53 12.92
C ASP A 516 -3.38 18.08 11.51
N GLU A 517 -2.36 18.16 10.66
CA GLU A 517 -2.51 18.52 9.25
C GLU A 517 -3.11 17.37 8.45
N VAL A 518 -2.64 16.14 8.69
CA VAL A 518 -3.20 14.92 8.08
C VAL A 518 -4.67 14.75 8.44
N ARG A 519 -5.03 14.91 9.73
CA ARG A 519 -6.43 14.79 10.19
C ARG A 519 -7.33 15.81 9.51
N ARG A 520 -6.93 17.08 9.47
CA ARG A 520 -7.68 18.16 8.81
C ARG A 520 -7.85 17.91 7.31
N SER A 521 -6.79 17.46 6.63
CA SER A 521 -6.84 17.13 5.20
C SER A 521 -7.78 15.95 4.92
N THR A 522 -7.72 14.90 5.74
CA THR A 522 -8.55 13.69 5.61
C THR A 522 -10.02 13.99 5.87
N GLU A 523 -10.34 14.77 6.92
CA GLU A 523 -11.71 15.21 7.21
C GLU A 523 -12.28 16.03 6.06
N HIS A 524 -11.50 16.98 5.51
CA HIS A 524 -11.92 17.77 4.37
C HIS A 524 -12.17 16.92 3.12
N ALA A 525 -11.26 16.00 2.79
CA ALA A 525 -11.38 15.11 1.64
C ALA A 525 -12.63 14.20 1.76
N ARG A 526 -12.87 13.63 2.94
CA ARG A 526 -14.04 12.79 3.21
C ARG A 526 -15.35 13.57 3.03
N ASP A 527 -15.41 14.80 3.55
CA ASP A 527 -16.59 15.65 3.44
C ASP A 527 -16.87 16.06 1.99
N GLU A 528 -15.83 16.31 1.19
CA GLU A 528 -15.98 16.55 -0.25
C GLU A 528 -16.45 15.30 -1.01
N ALA A 529 -15.89 14.13 -0.71
CA ALA A 529 -16.29 12.87 -1.32
C ALA A 529 -17.77 12.55 -1.04
N LEU A 530 -18.23 12.72 0.20
CA LEU A 530 -19.63 12.57 0.60
C LEU A 530 -20.56 13.55 -0.15
N LYS A 531 -20.17 14.82 -0.25
CA LYS A 531 -20.93 15.84 -0.99
C LYS A 531 -21.01 15.51 -2.48
N ARG A 532 -19.92 15.02 -3.07
CA ARG A 532 -19.86 14.61 -4.48
C ARG A 532 -20.75 13.41 -4.74
N ALA A 533 -20.63 12.35 -3.92
CA ALA A 533 -21.48 11.16 -4.02
C ALA A 533 -22.98 11.51 -3.94
N SER A 534 -23.36 12.45 -3.05
CA SER A 534 -24.75 12.93 -2.95
C SER A 534 -25.22 13.66 -4.22
N ARG A 535 -24.39 14.54 -4.79
CA ARG A 535 -24.73 15.30 -6.01
C ARG A 535 -24.83 14.41 -7.25
N ASP A 536 -23.90 13.48 -7.39
CA ASP A 536 -23.89 12.53 -8.51
C ASP A 536 -25.08 11.59 -8.41
N ALA A 537 -25.51 11.24 -7.19
CA ALA A 537 -26.72 10.47 -6.98
C ALA A 537 -28.02 11.21 -7.37
N GLU A 538 -28.06 12.53 -7.20
CA GLU A 538 -29.23 13.32 -7.59
C GLU A 538 -29.34 13.52 -9.12
N ASN A 539 -28.22 13.53 -9.85
CA ASN A 539 -28.16 13.95 -11.26
C ASN A 539 -28.13 12.83 -12.32
N ASP A 540 -28.13 11.56 -11.92
CA ASP A 540 -28.03 10.42 -12.84
C ASP A 540 -29.32 10.19 -13.64
N GLN A 541 -29.22 10.48 -14.94
CA GLN A 541 -30.31 10.42 -15.90
C GLN A 541 -30.76 9.00 -16.25
N GLN A 542 -29.91 7.96 -16.11
CA GLN A 542 -30.30 6.59 -16.41
C GLN A 542 -31.25 6.05 -15.34
N LEU A 543 -30.92 6.26 -14.07
CA LEU A 543 -31.75 5.85 -12.93
C LEU A 543 -33.05 6.68 -12.84
N GLN A 544 -32.97 7.99 -13.13
CA GLN A 544 -34.16 8.81 -13.29
C GLN A 544 -35.00 8.38 -14.51
N GLY A 545 -34.37 7.94 -15.59
CA GLY A 545 -35.05 7.45 -16.80
C GLY A 545 -35.77 6.11 -16.58
N VAL A 546 -35.18 5.18 -15.83
CA VAL A 546 -35.83 3.93 -15.40
C VAL A 546 -36.98 4.24 -14.44
N ALA A 547 -36.76 5.09 -13.44
CA ALA A 547 -37.82 5.50 -12.50
C ALA A 547 -38.97 6.26 -13.19
N ARG A 548 -38.68 7.06 -14.22
CA ARG A 548 -39.70 7.73 -15.06
C ARG A 548 -40.45 6.75 -15.95
N ARG A 549 -39.77 5.83 -16.64
CA ARG A 549 -40.41 4.80 -17.48
C ARG A 549 -41.44 3.97 -16.70
N ILE A 550 -41.15 3.69 -15.43
CA ILE A 550 -42.02 2.92 -14.52
C ILE A 550 -43.15 3.77 -13.90
N SER A 551 -42.99 5.10 -13.85
CA SER A 551 -43.92 6.02 -13.19
C SER A 551 -44.98 6.64 -14.10
N MET A 552 -44.95 6.40 -15.41
CA MET A 552 -45.95 6.94 -16.34
C MET A 552 -47.23 6.09 -16.28
N SER A 553 -48.34 6.69 -15.82
CA SER A 553 -49.70 6.15 -15.98
C SER A 553 -50.24 6.49 -17.38
N VAL A 554 -51.32 5.81 -17.78
CA VAL A 554 -52.02 5.99 -19.06
C VAL A 554 -52.68 7.39 -19.19
N ASP A 555 -52.81 8.15 -18.10
CA ASP A 555 -53.52 9.44 -18.10
C ASP A 555 -52.71 10.64 -18.63
N ASP A 556 -51.37 10.51 -18.78
CA ASP A 556 -50.52 11.59 -19.30
C ASP A 556 -50.60 11.77 -20.84
N LEU A 557 -51.46 11.01 -21.53
CA LEU A 557 -51.73 11.14 -22.97
C LEU A 557 -52.75 12.24 -23.34
N SER A 558 -53.26 13.01 -22.37
CA SER A 558 -54.35 13.97 -22.61
C SER A 558 -53.95 15.45 -22.79
N TYR A 559 -52.65 15.80 -22.73
CA TYR A 559 -52.18 17.16 -23.02
C TYR A 559 -51.17 17.23 -24.18
N LEU A 560 -51.64 16.86 -25.37
CA LEU A 560 -51.08 17.33 -26.64
C LEU A 560 -52.14 18.23 -27.31
N PRO A 561 -51.87 19.53 -27.58
CA PRO A 561 -52.84 20.35 -28.26
C PRO A 561 -52.93 19.94 -29.74
N ALA A 562 -54.01 19.26 -30.09
CA ALA A 562 -54.43 19.04 -31.47
C ALA A 562 -55.11 20.30 -32.00
N ASN A 563 -54.43 21.10 -32.83
CA ASN A 563 -55.08 21.83 -33.92
C ASN A 563 -54.08 22.48 -34.89
N ARG A 564 -54.01 21.94 -36.12
CA ARG A 564 -54.39 22.65 -37.37
C ARG A 564 -53.90 21.85 -38.58
N ARG A 565 -54.83 21.19 -39.27
CA ARG A 565 -54.77 21.03 -40.72
C ARG A 565 -55.56 22.19 -41.33
N ASP A 566 -54.91 23.07 -42.10
CA ASP A 566 -55.43 23.39 -43.43
C ASP A 566 -54.34 24.03 -44.34
N LYS A 567 -54.19 23.38 -45.50
CA LYS A 567 -53.81 23.83 -46.85
C LYS A 567 -52.91 25.08 -47.06
N SER A 568 -51.77 24.88 -47.73
CA SER A 568 -51.53 25.38 -49.11
C SER A 568 -50.10 25.04 -49.61
N LEU A 569 -50.01 24.46 -50.83
CA LEU A 569 -48.83 24.46 -51.72
C LEU A 569 -48.49 25.91 -52.17
N PRO A 570 -47.39 26.24 -52.90
CA PRO A 570 -46.21 25.47 -53.39
C PRO A 570 -44.85 26.19 -53.08
N SER A 571 -43.65 25.68 -53.38
CA SER A 571 -42.96 25.85 -54.68
C SER A 571 -41.46 25.54 -54.57
N ARG A 572 -40.90 24.97 -55.64
CA ARG A 572 -39.46 24.73 -55.85
C ARG A 572 -38.68 26.05 -56.03
N PRO A 573 -37.40 26.13 -55.61
CA PRO A 573 -36.46 27.06 -56.21
C PRO A 573 -35.68 26.38 -57.34
N ARG A 574 -35.76 26.95 -58.54
CA ARG A 574 -34.78 26.76 -59.62
C ARG A 574 -33.65 27.76 -59.42
N ALA A 575 -32.42 27.31 -59.67
CA ALA A 575 -31.21 28.11 -59.71
C ALA A 575 -31.27 29.27 -60.72
N LYS A 576 -30.60 30.38 -60.41
CA LYS A 576 -30.00 31.31 -61.38
C LYS A 576 -28.61 31.75 -60.91
N THR A 577 -27.70 31.71 -61.86
CA THR A 577 -26.28 32.08 -61.88
C THR A 577 -26.06 33.58 -62.16
N GLY A 578 -24.84 34.05 -61.86
CA GLY A 578 -24.24 35.32 -62.30
C GLY A 578 -24.09 36.32 -61.15
N ILE A 579 -22.94 36.91 -60.84
CA ILE A 579 -21.68 37.17 -61.57
C ILE A 579 -20.51 36.91 -60.62
#